data_AF-A0A1N6N227-F1
#
_entry.id   AF-A0A1N6N227-F1
#
_cell.length_a   1.000
_cell.length_b   1.000
_cell.length_c   1.000
_cell.angle_alpha   90.00
_cell.angle_beta   90.00
_cell.angle_gamma   90.00
#
_symmetry.space_group_name_H-M   'P 1'
#
loop_
_entity.id
_entity.type
_entity.pdbx_description
1 polymer ?
#
loop_
_entity_poly.entity_id
_entity_poly.type
_entity_poly.pdbx_seq_one_letter_code
_entity_poly.pdbx_strand_id
1 'polypeptide(L)'
;MGYTSSHPKPTGMLAHSVLLFSPGQQHVVGVIEQKRWVREIRDYSNKKQRHSRAYKEKESHKWEVSSRAMAARLGPDRAKVISVCDRESDVIEYLTYKVMNQHRFVIRSMQDRRLEESEETLYTFNEALQPAGERRVHVAQRGDRKAREAICEVRYAPVTVKRPVQKPGASIALY
;
A
#
# COMPACT_ATOMS: atom_id res chain seq x y z
N MET A 1 -28.03 -3.01 -0.39
CA MET A 1 -26.69 -2.61 -0.87
C MET A 1 -26.19 -1.44 -0.03
N GLY A 2 -24.88 -1.28 0.13
CA GLY A 2 -24.28 -0.30 1.06
C GLY A 2 -23.49 0.79 0.34
N TYR A 3 -23.02 1.81 1.05
CA TYR A 3 -22.38 2.97 0.41
C TYR A 3 -21.05 2.62 -0.27
N THR A 4 -20.87 3.03 -1.54
CA THR A 4 -19.60 2.86 -2.27
C THR A 4 -18.71 4.10 -2.24
N SER A 5 -19.28 5.27 -1.94
CA SER A 5 -18.55 6.54 -1.84
C SER A 5 -18.93 7.32 -0.59
N SER A 6 -18.33 8.50 -0.43
CA SER A 6 -18.72 9.49 0.57
C SER A 6 -20.05 10.20 0.25
N HIS A 7 -20.75 9.79 -0.81
CA HIS A 7 -22.09 10.27 -1.15
C HIS A 7 -23.12 9.18 -0.85
N PRO A 8 -24.28 9.52 -0.30
CA PRO A 8 -25.25 8.54 0.19
C PRO A 8 -26.10 7.89 -0.91
N LYS A 9 -26.10 8.44 -2.13
CA LYS A 9 -26.93 7.88 -3.23
C LYS A 9 -26.35 6.62 -3.87
N PRO A 10 -25.06 6.56 -4.27
CA PRO A 10 -24.51 5.35 -4.88
C PRO A 10 -24.33 4.25 -3.83
N THR A 11 -25.03 3.14 -4.03
CA THR A 11 -24.85 1.92 -3.24
C THR A 11 -24.31 0.78 -4.11
N GLY A 12 -23.65 -0.18 -3.47
CA GLY A 12 -23.02 -1.31 -4.14
C GLY A 12 -22.25 -2.18 -3.17
N MET A 13 -21.30 -2.92 -3.73
CA MET A 13 -20.39 -3.82 -3.02
C MET A 13 -18.95 -3.43 -3.35
N LEU A 14 -18.07 -3.59 -2.36
CA LEU A 14 -16.65 -3.39 -2.52
C LEU A 14 -15.98 -4.76 -2.76
N ALA A 15 -14.97 -4.75 -3.61
CA ALA A 15 -14.13 -5.91 -3.86
C ALA A 15 -12.65 -5.49 -3.77
N HIS A 16 -11.87 -6.25 -3.02
CA HIS A 16 -10.43 -6.16 -3.00
C HIS A 16 -9.87 -7.45 -3.59
N SER A 17 -9.13 -7.34 -4.69
CA SER A 17 -8.62 -8.48 -5.45
C SER A 17 -7.10 -8.50 -5.43
N VAL A 18 -6.52 -9.69 -5.43
CA VAL A 18 -5.09 -9.93 -5.63
C VAL A 18 -4.91 -10.62 -6.98
N LEU A 19 -4.24 -9.94 -7.89
CA LEU A 19 -3.93 -10.45 -9.23
C LEU A 19 -2.46 -10.88 -9.28
N LEU A 20 -2.21 -12.09 -9.77
CA LEU A 20 -0.87 -12.60 -10.05
C LEU A 20 -0.44 -12.25 -11.47
N PHE A 21 0.80 -11.79 -11.60
CA PHE A 21 1.44 -11.47 -12.86
C PHE A 21 2.83 -12.10 -12.90
N SER A 22 3.15 -12.75 -14.02
CA SER A 22 4.46 -13.35 -14.29
C SER A 22 5.31 -12.34 -15.06
N PRO A 23 6.28 -11.65 -14.43
CA PRO A 23 7.07 -10.63 -15.12
C PRO A 23 7.99 -11.23 -16.20
N GLY A 24 8.52 -12.43 -15.99
CA GLY A 24 9.38 -13.10 -16.96
C GLY A 24 8.65 -13.49 -18.25
N GLN A 25 7.37 -13.87 -18.13
CA GLN A 25 6.53 -14.25 -19.28
C GLN A 25 5.61 -13.12 -19.75
N GLN A 26 5.64 -11.97 -19.07
CA GLN A 26 4.80 -10.80 -19.32
C GLN A 26 3.30 -11.09 -19.43
N HIS A 27 2.76 -12.01 -18.61
CA HIS A 27 1.34 -12.36 -18.65
C HIS A 27 0.69 -12.36 -17.26
N VAL A 28 -0.63 -12.14 -17.26
CA VAL A 28 -1.48 -12.30 -16.09
C VAL A 28 -1.67 -13.79 -15.84
N VAL A 29 -1.30 -14.26 -14.65
CA VAL A 29 -1.50 -15.65 -14.22
C VAL A 29 -2.95 -15.88 -13.82
N GLY A 30 -3.54 -14.92 -13.09
CA GLY A 30 -4.95 -14.98 -12.66
C GLY A 30 -5.20 -14.31 -11.33
N VAL A 31 -6.46 -14.34 -10.87
CA VAL A 31 -6.86 -13.84 -9.55
C VAL A 31 -6.66 -14.94 -8.52
N ILE A 32 -5.85 -14.68 -7.49
CA ILE A 32 -5.59 -15.65 -6.41
C ILE A 32 -6.46 -15.41 -5.18
N GLU A 33 -6.90 -14.17 -4.94
CA GLU A 33 -7.76 -13.84 -3.80
C GLU A 33 -8.73 -12.72 -4.18
N GLN A 34 -9.96 -12.81 -3.69
CA GLN A 34 -10.91 -11.71 -3.75
C GLN A 34 -11.78 -11.66 -2.49
N LYS A 35 -11.66 -10.57 -1.75
CA LYS A 35 -12.53 -10.26 -0.63
C LYS A 35 -13.63 -9.30 -1.06
N ARG A 36 -14.88 -9.66 -0.78
CA ARG A 36 -16.06 -8.84 -1.08
C ARG A 36 -16.77 -8.44 0.21
N TRP A 37 -17.27 -7.22 0.30
CA TRP A 37 -18.05 -6.75 1.44
C TRP A 37 -18.95 -5.57 1.07
N VAL A 38 -19.92 -5.30 1.94
CA VAL A 38 -20.84 -4.16 1.82
C VAL A 38 -20.69 -3.32 3.09
N ARG A 39 -20.61 -2.00 2.95
CA ARG A 39 -20.61 -1.09 4.11
C ARG A 39 -22.00 -1.01 4.71
N GLU A 40 -22.12 -1.13 6.03
CA GLU A 40 -23.41 -0.90 6.69
C GLU A 40 -23.85 0.55 6.56
N ILE A 41 -25.15 0.74 6.32
CA ILE A 41 -25.74 2.08 6.13
C ILE A 41 -25.63 2.91 7.42
N ARG A 42 -25.69 2.26 8.58
CA ARG A 42 -25.64 2.90 9.90
C ARG A 42 -24.25 3.42 10.28
N ASP A 43 -23.20 2.87 9.66
CA ASP A 43 -21.80 3.26 9.91
C ASP A 43 -21.34 4.50 9.15
N TYR A 44 -22.24 5.11 8.39
CA TYR A 44 -21.98 6.34 7.66
C TYR A 44 -21.63 7.46 8.65
N SER A 45 -20.39 7.97 8.56
CA SER A 45 -19.80 9.06 9.37
C SER A 45 -19.06 8.70 10.67
N ASN A 46 -18.64 7.46 10.89
CA ASN A 46 -17.77 7.08 12.04
C ASN A 46 -16.30 7.60 11.96
N LYS A 47 -16.07 8.77 11.36
CA LYS A 47 -14.75 9.42 11.26
C LYS A 47 -14.13 9.69 12.63
N LYS A 48 -14.94 10.08 13.62
CA LYS A 48 -14.48 10.43 14.98
C LYS A 48 -13.82 9.25 15.72
N GLN A 49 -14.16 8.01 15.39
CA GLN A 49 -13.64 6.80 16.06
C GLN A 49 -12.53 6.10 15.26
N ARG A 50 -12.05 6.69 14.16
CA ARG A 50 -11.04 6.04 13.29
C ARG A 50 -9.76 5.68 14.04
N HIS A 51 -9.35 6.49 15.02
CA HIS A 51 -8.12 6.27 15.77
C HIS A 51 -8.30 5.23 16.89
N SER A 52 -9.46 5.20 17.55
CA SER A 52 -9.76 4.29 18.67
C SER A 52 -10.15 2.87 18.23
N ARG A 53 -10.70 2.70 17.02
CA ARG A 53 -11.06 1.37 16.49
C ARG A 53 -9.85 0.45 16.39
N ALA A 54 -10.06 -0.83 16.71
CA ALA A 54 -9.04 -1.85 16.54
C ALA A 54 -8.68 -2.01 15.05
N TYR A 55 -7.42 -2.33 14.75
CA TYR A 55 -6.96 -2.47 13.36
C TYR A 55 -7.80 -3.48 12.57
N LYS A 56 -8.12 -4.63 13.18
CA LYS A 56 -8.88 -5.72 12.55
C LYS A 56 -10.30 -5.35 12.11
N GLU A 57 -10.88 -4.32 12.74
CA GLU A 57 -12.22 -3.81 12.44
C GLU A 57 -12.23 -2.77 11.31
N LYS A 58 -11.06 -2.25 10.92
CA LYS A 58 -10.95 -1.22 9.88
C LYS A 58 -10.95 -1.88 8.50
N GLU A 59 -11.53 -1.20 7.51
CA GLU A 59 -11.47 -1.68 6.11
C GLU A 59 -10.03 -1.81 5.61
N SER A 60 -9.08 -1.02 6.13
CA SER A 60 -7.65 -1.15 5.82
C SER A 60 -7.05 -2.51 6.22
N HIS A 61 -7.71 -3.29 7.06
CA HIS A 61 -7.31 -4.68 7.36
C HIS A 61 -7.47 -5.62 6.15
N LYS A 62 -8.21 -5.20 5.11
CA LYS A 62 -8.37 -5.96 3.85
C LYS A 62 -7.03 -6.38 3.22
N TRP A 63 -6.01 -5.53 3.35
CA TRP A 63 -4.66 -5.74 2.82
C TRP A 63 -3.97 -6.93 3.49
N GLU A 64 -4.00 -6.98 4.82
CA GLU A 64 -3.44 -8.10 5.60
C GLU A 64 -4.24 -9.38 5.38
N VAL A 65 -5.58 -9.31 5.44
CA VAL A 65 -6.44 -10.49 5.24
C VAL A 65 -6.16 -11.14 3.89
N SER A 66 -6.10 -10.35 2.81
CA SER A 66 -5.89 -10.89 1.46
C SER A 66 -4.46 -11.40 1.27
N SER A 67 -3.48 -10.77 1.93
CA SER A 67 -2.11 -11.27 1.95
C SER A 67 -1.96 -12.57 2.72
N ARG A 68 -2.71 -12.78 3.81
CA ARG A 68 -2.74 -14.05 4.53
C ARG A 68 -3.34 -15.16 3.67
N ALA A 69 -4.48 -14.88 3.02
CA ALA A 69 -5.14 -15.83 2.12
C ALA A 69 -4.25 -16.20 0.93
N MET A 70 -3.66 -15.21 0.26
CA MET A 70 -2.70 -15.43 -0.83
C MET A 70 -1.50 -16.27 -0.36
N ALA A 71 -0.91 -15.94 0.79
CA ALA A 71 0.25 -16.68 1.32
C ALA A 71 -0.09 -18.13 1.65
N ALA A 72 -1.29 -18.39 2.20
CA ALA A 72 -1.76 -19.75 2.48
C ALA A 72 -1.95 -20.56 1.19
N ARG A 73 -2.50 -19.96 0.12
CA ARG A 73 -2.71 -20.62 -1.18
C ARG A 73 -1.41 -20.89 -1.93
N LEU A 74 -0.44 -19.98 -1.84
CA LEU A 74 0.87 -20.14 -2.49
C LEU A 74 1.81 -21.07 -1.71
N GLY A 75 1.60 -21.23 -0.40
CA GLY A 75 2.49 -22.00 0.46
C GLY A 75 3.95 -21.54 0.32
N PRO A 76 4.90 -22.45 0.03
CA PRO A 76 6.31 -22.12 -0.15
C PRO A 76 6.59 -21.11 -1.28
N ASP A 77 5.77 -21.12 -2.35
CA ASP A 77 5.98 -20.24 -3.51
C ASP A 77 5.74 -18.76 -3.18
N ARG A 78 5.16 -18.44 -2.01
CA ARG A 78 5.00 -17.05 -1.57
C ARG A 78 6.32 -16.28 -1.52
N ALA A 79 7.45 -16.95 -1.29
CA ALA A 79 8.77 -16.32 -1.25
C ALA A 79 9.19 -15.74 -2.61
N LYS A 80 8.61 -16.25 -3.71
CA LYS A 80 8.83 -15.78 -5.08
C LYS A 80 8.00 -14.54 -5.42
N VAL A 81 7.02 -14.19 -4.58
CA VAL A 81 6.05 -13.13 -4.88
C VAL A 81 6.45 -11.80 -4.24
N ILE A 82 6.29 -10.72 -5.01
CA ILE A 82 6.38 -9.33 -4.54
C ILE A 82 4.98 -8.73 -4.58
N SER A 83 4.48 -8.29 -3.44
CA SER A 83 3.19 -7.57 -3.38
C SER A 83 3.37 -6.13 -3.86
N VAL A 84 2.73 -5.74 -4.97
CA VAL A 84 2.74 -4.36 -5.48
C VAL A 84 1.40 -3.70 -5.14
N CYS A 85 1.42 -2.61 -4.36
CA CYS A 85 0.21 -1.95 -3.89
C CYS A 85 0.32 -0.43 -3.96
N ASP A 86 -0.83 0.24 -4.10
CA ASP A 86 -0.91 1.69 -4.20
C ASP A 86 -0.85 2.39 -2.82
N ARG A 87 -1.08 3.70 -2.84
CA ARG A 87 -1.01 4.58 -1.66
C ARG A 87 -2.01 4.25 -0.55
N GLU A 88 -3.12 3.56 -0.85
CA GLU A 88 -4.10 3.16 0.17
C GLU A 88 -3.54 2.03 1.07
N SER A 89 -2.55 1.29 0.59
CA SER A 89 -1.89 0.23 1.35
C SER A 89 -0.77 0.73 2.28
N ASP A 90 -0.45 2.03 2.26
CA ASP A 90 0.53 2.64 3.17
C ASP A 90 -0.01 2.75 4.60
N VAL A 91 -0.11 1.59 5.25
CA VAL A 91 -0.68 1.38 6.58
C VAL A 91 0.37 0.71 7.44
N ILE A 92 0.71 1.34 8.56
CA ILE A 92 1.84 0.90 9.41
C ILE A 92 1.67 -0.54 9.92
N GLU A 93 0.45 -0.96 10.24
CA GLU A 93 0.14 -2.33 10.63
C GLU A 93 0.39 -3.32 9.50
N TYR A 94 0.04 -2.95 8.26
CA TYR A 94 0.27 -3.79 7.08
C TYR A 94 1.74 -3.92 6.72
N LEU A 95 2.50 -2.81 6.79
CA LEU A 95 3.96 -2.82 6.64
C LEU A 95 4.61 -3.74 7.70
N THR A 96 4.18 -3.62 8.96
CA THR A 96 4.66 -4.50 10.04
C THR A 96 4.37 -5.95 9.73
N TYR A 97 3.13 -6.27 9.33
CA TYR A 97 2.74 -7.64 8.98
C TYR A 97 3.64 -8.19 7.88
N LYS A 98 3.92 -7.43 6.83
CA LYS A 98 4.78 -7.86 5.72
C LYS A 98 6.20 -8.15 6.20
N VAL A 99 6.81 -7.25 6.97
CA VAL A 99 8.16 -7.42 7.50
C VAL A 99 8.25 -8.61 8.45
N MET A 100 7.35 -8.71 9.44
CA MET A 100 7.32 -9.82 10.40
C MET A 100 7.11 -11.20 9.76
N ASN A 101 6.49 -11.25 8.58
CA ASN A 101 6.27 -12.49 7.84
C ASN A 101 7.28 -12.71 6.71
N GLN A 102 8.31 -11.86 6.60
CA GLN A 102 9.33 -11.90 5.54
C GLN A 102 8.72 -11.89 4.13
N HIS A 103 7.63 -11.13 3.94
CA HIS A 103 7.01 -10.95 2.63
C HIS A 103 7.69 -9.81 1.89
N ARG A 104 7.92 -10.01 0.58
CA ARG A 104 8.48 -8.97 -0.29
C ARG A 104 7.37 -8.06 -0.82
N PHE A 105 7.61 -6.75 -0.88
CA PHE A 105 6.60 -5.79 -1.31
C PHE A 105 7.19 -4.53 -1.92
N VAL A 106 6.36 -3.84 -2.71
CA VAL A 106 6.55 -2.48 -3.19
C VAL A 106 5.24 -1.73 -2.90
N ILE A 107 5.30 -0.78 -1.98
CA ILE A 107 4.14 0.02 -1.57
C ILE A 107 4.44 1.49 -1.86
N ARG A 108 3.53 2.16 -2.57
CA ARG A 108 3.65 3.59 -2.79
C ARG A 108 3.36 4.33 -1.48
N SER A 109 4.30 5.12 -1.00
CA SER A 109 4.09 5.95 0.20
C SER A 109 2.96 6.96 0.00
N MET A 110 2.18 7.19 1.05
CA MET A 110 1.17 8.23 1.18
C MET A 110 1.46 9.15 2.37
N GLN A 111 1.94 8.57 3.46
CA GLN A 111 2.24 9.24 4.71
C GLN A 111 3.69 9.69 4.72
N ASP A 112 3.93 10.93 5.13
CA ASP A 112 5.28 11.38 5.41
C ASP A 112 5.68 10.95 6.82
N ARG A 113 6.53 9.93 6.91
CA ARG A 113 6.80 9.18 8.14
C ARG A 113 8.09 9.64 8.79
N ARG A 114 8.16 9.64 10.13
CA ARG A 114 9.42 9.88 10.85
C ARG A 114 10.33 8.66 10.74
N LEU A 115 11.63 8.89 10.64
CA LEU A 115 12.65 7.86 10.52
C LEU A 115 13.48 7.73 11.81
N GLU A 116 14.16 6.61 12.00
CA GLU A 116 15.19 6.50 13.06
C GLU A 116 16.52 7.11 12.64
N GLU A 117 16.85 7.02 11.35
CA GLU A 117 18.10 7.48 10.75
C GLU A 117 18.19 9.00 10.62
N SER A 118 17.08 9.72 10.84
CA SER A 118 17.00 11.16 10.65
C SER A 118 15.99 11.79 11.61
N GLU A 119 16.24 13.05 11.98
CA GLU A 119 15.23 13.89 12.64
C GLU A 119 14.13 14.33 11.66
N GLU A 120 14.43 14.28 10.36
CA GLU A 120 13.51 14.62 9.28
C GLU A 120 12.49 13.52 8.98
N THR A 121 11.52 13.86 8.14
CA THR A 121 10.53 12.93 7.63
C THR A 121 11.04 12.23 6.37
N LEU A 122 10.39 11.13 6.00
CA LEU A 122 10.74 10.27 4.87
C LEU A 122 10.94 11.04 3.57
N TYR A 123 10.08 12.02 3.28
CA TYR A 123 10.16 12.78 2.03
C TYR A 123 11.34 13.75 2.03
N THR A 124 11.52 14.53 3.10
CA THR A 124 12.68 15.44 3.25
C THR A 124 13.99 14.67 3.26
N PHE A 125 14.04 13.55 3.98
CA PHE A 125 15.21 12.65 3.97
C PHE A 125 15.52 12.15 2.56
N ASN A 126 14.51 11.71 1.81
CA ASN A 126 14.69 11.26 0.43
C ASN A 126 15.19 12.38 -0.49
N GLU A 127 14.72 13.62 -0.32
CA GLU A 127 15.19 14.77 -1.13
C GLU A 127 16.67 15.08 -0.91
N ALA A 128 17.18 14.86 0.30
CA ALA A 128 18.58 15.06 0.64
C ALA A 128 19.53 13.96 0.13
N LEU A 129 19.00 12.81 -0.32
CA LEU A 129 19.83 11.71 -0.84
C LEU A 129 20.46 12.10 -2.18
N GLN A 130 21.68 11.60 -2.40
CA GLN A 130 22.33 11.72 -3.69
C GLN A 130 21.58 10.87 -4.74
N PRO A 131 21.31 11.41 -5.94
CA PRO A 131 20.75 10.64 -7.03
C PRO A 131 21.62 9.43 -7.38
N ALA A 132 21.02 8.25 -7.45
CA ALA A 132 21.67 7.04 -7.92
C ALA A 132 21.62 6.90 -9.45
N GLY A 133 20.79 7.70 -10.11
CA GLY A 133 20.65 7.75 -11.55
C GLY A 133 19.37 8.43 -11.99
N GLU A 134 19.13 8.43 -13.30
CA GLU A 134 17.96 9.04 -13.91
C GLU A 134 17.19 8.05 -14.76
N ARG A 135 15.87 8.23 -14.82
CA ARG A 135 14.97 7.50 -15.69
C ARG A 135 14.16 8.47 -16.51
N ARG A 136 14.22 8.32 -17.83
CA ARG A 136 13.29 8.98 -18.75
C ARG A 136 11.98 8.21 -18.80
N VAL A 137 10.88 8.90 -18.57
CA VAL A 137 9.52 8.35 -18.61
C VAL A 137 8.75 9.08 -19.70
N HIS A 138 8.34 8.34 -20.71
CA HIS A 138 7.44 8.86 -21.72
C HIS A 138 6.03 8.99 -21.13
N VAL A 139 5.52 10.21 -21.07
CA VAL A 139 4.17 10.50 -20.61
C VAL A 139 3.30 10.72 -21.84
N ALA A 140 2.48 9.73 -22.18
CA ALA A 140 1.55 9.80 -23.31
C ALA A 140 0.55 10.96 -23.16
N GLN A 141 0.03 11.46 -24.29
CA GLN A 141 -1.03 12.46 -24.32
C GLN A 141 -2.32 11.90 -23.69
N ARG A 142 -3.06 12.75 -22.95
CA ARG A 142 -4.39 12.41 -22.41
C ARG A 142 -5.23 13.67 -22.23
N GLY A 143 -6.33 13.79 -22.99
CA GLY A 143 -7.14 15.02 -23.03
C GLY A 143 -6.29 16.21 -23.51
N ASP A 144 -6.40 17.37 -22.86
CA ASP A 144 -5.61 18.54 -23.27
C ASP A 144 -4.13 18.46 -22.86
N ARG A 145 -3.74 17.43 -22.10
CA ARG A 145 -2.35 17.25 -21.65
C ARG A 145 -1.50 16.66 -22.78
N LYS A 146 -0.60 17.48 -23.35
CA LYS A 146 0.38 17.09 -24.38
C LYS A 146 1.30 15.95 -23.91
N ALA A 147 1.75 15.16 -24.88
CA ALA A 147 2.80 14.17 -24.65
C ALA A 147 4.12 14.87 -24.32
N ARG A 148 4.91 14.29 -23.42
CA ARG A 148 6.22 14.81 -23.03
C ARG A 148 7.10 13.70 -22.46
N GLU A 149 8.41 13.93 -22.45
CA GLU A 149 9.31 13.15 -21.61
C GLU A 149 9.45 13.81 -20.23
N ALA A 150 9.46 12.98 -19.18
CA ALA A 150 9.82 13.38 -17.84
C ALA A 150 11.15 12.73 -17.48
N ILE A 151 12.10 13.51 -16.98
CA ILE A 151 13.31 12.99 -16.36
C ILE A 151 13.02 12.82 -14.88
N CYS A 152 13.20 11.60 -14.37
CA CYS A 152 12.97 11.25 -12.98
C CYS A 152 14.28 10.77 -12.37
N GLU A 153 14.80 11.50 -11.40
CA GLU A 153 15.92 11.02 -10.59
C GLU A 153 15.48 9.89 -9.66
N VAL A 154 16.32 8.87 -9.54
CA VAL A 154 16.12 7.73 -8.65
C VAL A 154 17.05 7.88 -7.45
N ARG A 155 16.46 7.82 -6.26
CA ARG A 155 17.16 7.82 -4.97
C ARG A 155 16.71 6.61 -4.18
N TYR A 156 17.59 6.05 -3.35
CA TYR A 156 17.25 4.94 -2.46
C TYR A 156 18.15 4.95 -1.23
N ALA A 157 17.61 4.48 -0.12
CA ALA A 157 18.34 4.21 1.11
C ALA A 157 17.55 3.18 1.94
N PRO A 158 18.23 2.34 2.74
CA PRO A 158 17.55 1.60 3.80
C PRO A 158 16.98 2.58 4.82
N VAL A 159 15.76 2.34 5.28
CA VAL A 159 15.09 3.20 6.28
C VAL A 159 14.34 2.38 7.32
N THR A 160 14.30 2.92 8.53
CA THR A 160 13.57 2.38 9.67
C THR A 160 12.49 3.38 10.06
N VAL A 161 11.25 2.99 9.79
CA VAL A 161 10.08 3.85 9.99
C VAL A 161 9.63 3.79 11.45
N LYS A 162 9.59 4.95 12.11
CA LYS A 162 9.00 5.09 13.44
C LYS A 162 7.48 4.88 13.39
N ARG A 163 6.95 4.19 14.40
CA ARG A 163 5.49 4.07 14.57
C ARG A 163 4.88 5.39 15.04
N PRO A 164 3.67 5.75 14.58
CA PRO A 164 2.94 6.89 15.12
C PRO A 164 2.70 6.73 16.62
N VAL A 165 2.78 7.82 17.39
CA VAL A 165 2.65 7.83 18.87
C VAL A 165 1.37 7.14 19.34
N GLN A 166 0.26 7.25 18.59
CA GLN A 166 -1.02 6.64 18.97
C GLN A 166 -1.08 5.13 18.71
N LYS A 167 -0.01 4.51 18.18
CA LYS A 167 0.05 3.08 17.86
C LYS A 167 1.28 2.46 18.53
N PRO A 168 1.11 1.70 19.61
CA PRO A 168 2.24 1.10 20.32
C PRO A 168 3.02 0.12 19.43
N GLY A 169 4.30 -0.05 19.72
CA GLY A 169 5.20 -1.02 19.06
C GLY A 169 6.54 -0.41 18.64
N ALA A 170 7.46 -1.26 18.25
CA ALA A 170 8.78 -0.87 17.75
C ALA A 170 8.69 -0.27 16.33
N SER A 171 9.72 0.50 15.98
CA SER A 171 9.97 0.93 14.60
C SER A 171 10.18 -0.25 13.67
N ILE A 172 10.04 -0.02 12.36
CA ILE A 172 10.03 -1.06 11.35
C ILE A 172 11.13 -0.80 10.33
N ALA A 173 12.14 -1.65 10.29
CA ALA A 173 13.13 -1.69 9.22
C ALA A 173 12.46 -2.15 7.92
N LEU A 174 12.61 -1.38 6.83
CA LEU A 174 12.00 -1.66 5.52
C LEU A 174 13.02 -2.19 4.49
N TYR A 175 14.12 -2.78 4.94
CA TYR A 175 15.20 -3.34 4.10
C TYR A 175 15.42 -4.84 4.36
#